data_AF-A0A2G8L198-F1
#
_entry.id   AF-A0A2G8L198-F1
#
_cell.length_a   1.000
_cell.length_b   1.000
_cell.length_c   1.000
_cell.angle_alpha   90.00
_cell.angle_beta   90.00
_cell.angle_gamma   90.00
#
_symmetry.space_group_name_H-M   'P 1'
#
loop_
_entity.id
_entity.type
_entity.pdbx_description
1 polymer ?
#
loop_
_entity_poly.entity_id
_entity_poly.type
_entity_poly.pdbx_seq_one_letter_code
_entity_poly.pdbx_strand_id
1 'polypeptide(L)'
;MINETNRANTVCLQSVDQASTYCQEFLSLTTLKVILRLFVFAMEIMKPLISTHSLAKILKERVSTPIIIVLDASWHNPLTKRNPLEEYRQQHIPNAGFFDTNECSDKSSPYSVMLPSCETFEEYVGQLGIDNDTHVVVYDTYNGFRISSRAWWMFRVFGHERVSVLEGGLTKWISDGYQVTSTLPTVAEKKFKATPNSSLKVEFEEIYALMKGGKADQLMDSRPRDWFYGMDYPENEKWKSWHIPVPSTFLGLSSSMMTNSLLSREKNCWLCLRETDRFIKPN
;
A
#
# COMPACT_ATOMS: atom_id res chain seq x y z
N MET A 1 -51.56 -68.49 -1.24
CA MET A 1 -51.60 -67.85 0.10
C MET A 1 -50.19 -67.39 0.42
N ILE A 2 -50.06 -66.10 0.69
CA ILE A 2 -48.85 -65.27 0.81
C ILE A 2 -48.10 -65.66 2.11
N ASN A 3 -46.91 -66.27 1.99
CA ASN A 3 -45.54 -65.72 2.09
C ASN A 3 -44.98 -65.53 3.51
N GLU A 4 -44.02 -66.38 3.85
CA GLU A 4 -42.97 -66.21 4.86
C GLU A 4 -41.99 -65.12 4.40
N THR A 5 -41.78 -64.05 5.17
CA THR A 5 -40.50 -63.31 5.27
C THR A 5 -40.64 -62.14 6.25
N ASN A 6 -40.09 -62.25 7.46
CA ASN A 6 -39.86 -61.07 8.31
C ASN A 6 -38.88 -61.36 9.47
N ARG A 7 -37.63 -61.74 9.16
CA ARG A 7 -36.57 -61.85 10.18
C ARG A 7 -35.16 -61.48 9.69
N ALA A 8 -35.04 -60.60 8.70
CA ALA A 8 -33.73 -60.21 8.15
C ALA A 8 -33.46 -58.68 8.10
N ASN A 9 -34.25 -57.84 8.77
CA ASN A 9 -34.15 -56.37 8.59
C ASN A 9 -33.69 -55.55 9.81
N THR A 10 -33.10 -56.15 10.84
CA THR A 10 -32.74 -55.38 12.06
C THR A 10 -31.24 -55.15 12.26
N VAL A 11 -30.36 -55.62 11.37
CA VAL A 11 -28.89 -55.50 11.59
C VAL A 11 -28.20 -54.49 10.66
N CYS A 12 -28.87 -53.93 9.64
CA CYS A 12 -28.20 -53.08 8.64
C CYS A 12 -28.41 -51.55 8.81
N LEU A 13 -29.08 -51.09 9.87
CA LEU A 13 -29.37 -49.65 10.06
C LEU A 13 -28.42 -48.93 11.02
N GLN A 14 -27.51 -49.63 11.70
CA GLN A 14 -26.57 -49.00 12.65
C GLN A 14 -25.24 -48.56 12.03
N SER A 15 -24.93 -48.91 10.78
CA SER A 15 -23.65 -48.61 10.13
C SER A 15 -23.67 -47.39 9.19
N VAL A 16 -24.86 -46.88 8.82
CA VAL A 16 -24.99 -45.75 7.89
C VAL A 16 -25.06 -44.40 8.62
N ASP A 17 -25.62 -44.36 9.83
CA ASP A 17 -25.73 -43.12 10.62
C ASP A 17 -24.39 -42.64 11.20
N GLN A 18 -23.48 -43.53 11.57
CA GLN A 18 -22.16 -43.12 12.10
C GLN A 18 -21.24 -42.49 11.04
N ALA A 19 -21.39 -42.86 9.77
CA ALA A 19 -20.60 -42.29 8.67
C ALA A 19 -21.07 -40.88 8.27
N SER A 20 -22.37 -40.59 8.42
CA SER A 20 -22.98 -39.28 8.13
C SER A 20 -22.54 -38.21 9.14
N THR A 21 -22.54 -38.55 10.43
CA THR A 21 -22.10 -37.64 11.50
C THR A 21 -20.60 -37.34 11.42
N TYR A 22 -19.78 -38.35 11.10
CA TYR A 22 -18.35 -38.16 10.86
C TYR A 22 -18.07 -37.27 9.65
N CYS A 23 -18.80 -37.42 8.53
CA CYS A 23 -18.66 -36.55 7.37
C CYS A 23 -19.05 -35.09 7.68
N GLN A 24 -20.11 -34.87 8.46
CA GLN A 24 -20.54 -33.51 8.84
C GLN A 24 -19.57 -32.82 9.81
N GLU A 25 -18.99 -33.55 10.78
CA GLU A 25 -17.96 -33.01 11.67
C GLU A 25 -16.63 -32.78 10.95
N PHE A 26 -16.23 -33.65 10.03
CA PHE A 26 -15.01 -33.47 9.23
C PHE A 26 -15.15 -32.30 8.26
N LEU A 27 -16.32 -32.14 7.62
CA LEU A 27 -16.66 -30.98 6.80
C LEU A 27 -16.67 -29.70 7.64
N SER A 28 -17.23 -29.72 8.85
CA SER A 28 -17.23 -28.57 9.78
C SER A 28 -15.83 -28.12 10.19
N LEU A 29 -14.96 -29.05 10.60
CA LEU A 29 -13.59 -28.77 11.01
C LEU A 29 -12.69 -28.32 9.84
N THR A 30 -12.88 -28.88 8.64
CA THR A 30 -12.15 -28.42 7.45
C THR A 30 -12.65 -27.06 6.98
N THR A 31 -13.96 -26.83 6.94
CA THR A 31 -14.55 -25.52 6.61
C THR A 31 -14.14 -24.46 7.63
N LEU A 32 -14.15 -24.75 8.93
CA LEU A 32 -13.70 -23.81 9.97
C LEU A 32 -12.19 -23.52 9.86
N LYS A 33 -11.37 -24.53 9.56
CA LYS A 33 -9.92 -24.32 9.30
C LYS A 33 -9.69 -23.49 8.04
N VAL A 34 -10.50 -23.66 7.00
CA VAL A 34 -10.45 -22.84 5.77
C VAL A 34 -10.89 -21.41 6.07
N ILE A 35 -12.00 -21.21 6.77
CA ILE A 35 -12.49 -19.87 7.18
C ILE A 35 -11.47 -19.19 8.07
N LEU A 36 -10.92 -19.88 9.07
CA LEU A 36 -9.90 -19.32 9.96
C LEU A 36 -8.62 -18.98 9.19
N ARG A 37 -8.19 -19.82 8.24
CA ARG A 37 -7.06 -19.50 7.35
C ARG A 37 -7.35 -18.28 6.48
N LEU A 38 -8.52 -18.19 5.85
CA LEU A 38 -8.93 -17.05 5.04
C LEU A 38 -9.06 -15.78 5.88
N PHE A 39 -9.52 -15.88 7.12
CA PHE A 39 -9.66 -14.77 8.05
C PHE A 39 -8.29 -14.27 8.56
N VAL A 40 -7.40 -15.17 8.98
CA VAL A 40 -6.02 -14.82 9.36
C VAL A 40 -5.27 -14.22 8.17
N PHE A 41 -5.47 -14.79 6.98
CA PHE A 41 -4.93 -14.27 5.73
C PHE A 41 -5.44 -12.86 5.43
N ALA A 42 -6.75 -12.62 5.52
CA ALA A 42 -7.33 -11.28 5.36
C ALA A 42 -6.79 -10.29 6.42
N MET A 43 -6.61 -10.72 7.67
CA MET A 43 -6.02 -9.88 8.72
C MET A 43 -4.54 -9.55 8.49
N GLU A 44 -3.78 -10.46 7.89
CA GLU A 44 -2.36 -10.23 7.60
C GLU A 44 -2.19 -9.28 6.39
N ILE A 45 -3.12 -9.35 5.44
CA ILE A 45 -3.15 -8.53 4.24
C ILE A 45 -3.69 -7.11 4.52
N MET A 46 -4.58 -6.91 5.50
CA MET A 46 -5.07 -5.56 5.85
C MET A 46 -4.10 -4.73 6.70
N LYS A 47 -2.86 -5.20 6.89
CA LYS A 47 -1.81 -4.44 7.58
C LYS A 47 -1.20 -3.43 6.61
N PRO A 48 -0.74 -2.27 7.09
CA PRO A 48 -0.03 -1.31 6.22
C PRO A 48 1.31 -1.86 5.71
N LEU A 49 1.85 -2.91 6.34
CA LEU A 49 3.06 -3.60 5.93
C LEU A 49 2.78 -5.08 5.66
N ILE A 50 3.33 -5.58 4.55
CA ILE A 50 3.35 -7.00 4.21
C ILE A 50 4.79 -7.46 4.03
N SER A 51 5.12 -8.61 4.62
CA SER A 51 6.46 -9.20 4.48
C SER A 51 6.66 -9.81 3.09
N THR A 52 7.90 -9.84 2.62
CA THR A 52 8.31 -10.56 1.40
C THR A 52 7.89 -12.03 1.42
N HIS A 53 8.00 -12.70 2.58
CA HIS A 53 7.57 -14.08 2.76
C HIS A 53 6.06 -14.26 2.56
N SER A 54 5.25 -13.41 3.21
CA SER A 54 3.79 -13.47 3.10
C SER A 54 3.34 -13.19 1.67
N LEU A 55 3.90 -12.16 1.01
CA LEU A 55 3.60 -11.86 -0.40
C LEU A 55 4.03 -13.02 -1.34
N ALA A 56 5.22 -13.58 -1.16
CA ALA A 56 5.68 -14.69 -2.00
C ALA A 56 4.79 -15.93 -1.85
N LYS A 57 4.33 -16.22 -0.63
CA LYS A 57 3.39 -17.30 -0.36
C LYS A 57 2.06 -17.07 -1.08
N ILE A 58 1.51 -15.87 -0.97
CA ILE A 58 0.28 -15.45 -1.67
C ILE A 58 0.39 -15.69 -3.18
N LEU A 59 1.46 -15.16 -3.80
CA LEU A 59 1.65 -15.25 -5.24
C LEU A 59 1.84 -16.70 -5.71
N LYS A 60 2.44 -17.55 -4.88
CA LYS A 60 2.64 -18.97 -5.17
C LYS A 60 1.34 -19.79 -5.04
N GLU A 61 0.56 -19.54 -4.00
CA GLU A 61 -0.67 -20.29 -3.70
C GLU A 61 -1.82 -19.95 -4.66
N ARG A 62 -1.67 -18.91 -5.51
CA ARG A 62 -2.69 -18.42 -6.45
C ARG A 62 -4.05 -18.25 -5.79
N VAL A 63 -4.06 -17.81 -4.52
CA VAL A 63 -5.30 -17.56 -3.80
C VAL A 63 -6.04 -16.46 -4.55
N SER A 64 -7.21 -16.80 -5.07
CA SER A 64 -8.01 -15.91 -5.93
C SER A 64 -8.76 -14.83 -5.14
N THR A 65 -8.73 -14.87 -3.81
CA THR A 65 -9.40 -13.91 -2.93
C THR A 65 -8.60 -13.59 -1.65
N PRO A 66 -8.35 -12.30 -1.33
CA PRO A 66 -8.59 -11.14 -2.20
C PRO A 66 -7.70 -11.18 -3.45
N ILE A 67 -8.17 -10.59 -4.54
CA ILE A 67 -7.34 -10.36 -5.74
C ILE A 67 -6.23 -9.41 -5.33
N ILE A 68 -4.97 -9.81 -5.50
CA ILE A 68 -3.82 -9.00 -5.14
C ILE A 68 -3.15 -8.46 -6.41
N ILE A 69 -2.95 -7.14 -6.43
CA ILE A 69 -2.18 -6.45 -7.46
C ILE A 69 -0.95 -5.85 -6.81
N VAL A 70 0.22 -6.18 -7.35
CA VAL A 70 1.50 -5.63 -6.91
C VAL A 70 1.84 -4.44 -7.80
N LEU A 71 2.35 -3.36 -7.23
CA LEU A 71 2.74 -2.16 -7.96
C LEU A 71 4.17 -1.76 -7.61
N ASP A 72 5.00 -1.58 -8.63
CA ASP A 72 6.27 -0.90 -8.53
C ASP A 72 6.04 0.61 -8.61
N ALA A 73 6.23 1.32 -7.50
CA ALA A 73 6.11 2.76 -7.40
C ALA A 73 7.49 3.44 -7.38
N SER A 74 8.52 2.83 -8.00
CA SER A 74 9.86 3.39 -8.01
C SER A 74 9.91 4.75 -8.69
N TRP A 75 10.60 5.69 -8.06
CA TRP A 75 10.93 6.99 -8.64
C TRP A 75 12.36 7.37 -8.29
N HIS A 76 12.99 8.09 -9.21
CA HIS A 76 14.38 8.51 -9.09
C HIS A 76 14.49 10.02 -9.29
N ASN A 77 15.37 10.65 -8.51
CA ASN A 77 15.71 12.04 -8.74
C ASN A 77 16.31 12.14 -10.16
N PRO A 78 15.84 13.07 -11.02
CA PRO A 78 16.36 13.24 -12.38
C PRO A 78 17.88 13.38 -12.46
N LEU A 79 18.52 13.92 -11.42
CA LEU A 79 19.98 14.05 -11.32
C LEU A 79 20.73 12.71 -11.27
N THR A 80 20.07 11.64 -10.83
CA THR A 80 20.67 10.30 -10.73
C THR A 80 20.86 9.63 -12.10
N LYS A 81 20.26 10.17 -13.17
CA LYS A 81 20.25 9.57 -14.52
C LYS A 81 19.73 8.12 -14.56
N ARG A 82 18.99 7.70 -13.54
CA ARG A 82 18.28 6.42 -13.50
C ARG A 82 16.87 6.59 -14.04
N ASN A 83 16.39 5.60 -14.78
CA ASN A 83 15.03 5.59 -15.30
C ASN A 83 14.23 4.46 -14.63
N PRO A 84 13.29 4.79 -13.73
CA PRO A 84 12.56 3.77 -12.96
C PRO A 84 11.70 2.85 -13.85
N LEU A 85 11.13 3.38 -14.95
CA LEU A 85 10.33 2.57 -15.87
C LEU A 85 11.19 1.54 -16.62
N GLU A 86 12.39 1.93 -17.04
CA GLU A 86 13.32 1.01 -17.70
C GLU A 86 13.86 -0.05 -16.73
N GLU A 87 14.16 0.33 -15.48
CA GLU A 87 14.56 -0.62 -14.45
C GLU A 87 13.45 -1.63 -14.13
N TYR A 88 12.20 -1.16 -13.98
CA TYR A 88 11.03 -2.01 -13.85
C TYR A 88 10.91 -2.98 -15.04
N ARG A 89 11.04 -2.49 -16.29
CA ARG A 89 10.98 -3.34 -17.49
C ARG A 89 12.05 -4.42 -17.51
N GLN A 90 13.22 -4.16 -16.93
CA GLN A 90 14.31 -5.13 -16.81
C GLN A 90 14.05 -6.15 -15.69
N GLN A 91 13.54 -5.69 -14.54
CA GLN A 91 13.37 -6.52 -13.37
C GLN A 91 12.30 -5.97 -12.42
N HIS A 92 11.23 -6.74 -12.23
CA HIS A 92 10.16 -6.46 -11.27
C HIS A 92 9.62 -7.74 -10.62
N ILE A 93 8.82 -7.60 -9.57
CA ILE A 93 8.09 -8.72 -8.96
C ILE A 93 7.11 -9.30 -9.99
N PRO A 94 6.99 -10.64 -10.13
CA PRO A 94 6.07 -11.23 -11.10
C PRO A 94 4.63 -10.71 -11.00
N ASN A 95 4.06 -10.36 -12.15
CA ASN A 95 2.74 -9.74 -12.31
C ASN A 95 2.58 -8.33 -11.69
N ALA A 96 3.65 -7.70 -11.22
CA ALA A 96 3.56 -6.32 -10.75
C ALA A 96 3.33 -5.37 -11.92
N GLY A 97 2.44 -4.40 -11.76
CA GLY A 97 2.32 -3.23 -12.64
C GLY A 97 3.29 -2.11 -12.24
N PHE A 98 3.44 -1.10 -13.09
CA PHE A 98 4.22 0.10 -12.76
C PHE A 98 3.27 1.25 -12.38
N PHE A 99 3.46 1.84 -11.20
CA PHE A 99 2.73 3.00 -10.71
C PHE A 99 3.63 4.24 -10.82
N ASP A 100 3.43 4.99 -11.90
CA ASP A 100 4.11 6.26 -12.11
C ASP A 100 3.40 7.38 -11.33
N THR A 101 4.01 7.79 -10.22
CA THR A 101 3.46 8.86 -9.37
C THR A 101 3.46 10.21 -10.08
N ASN A 102 4.32 10.44 -11.08
CA ASN A 102 4.25 11.66 -11.86
C ASN A 102 3.03 11.62 -12.77
N GLU A 103 2.73 10.50 -13.42
CA GLU A 103 1.52 10.38 -14.27
C GLU A 103 0.25 10.44 -13.44
N CYS A 104 0.22 9.80 -12.27
CA CYS A 104 -0.89 9.89 -11.32
C CYS A 104 -0.79 11.15 -10.43
N SER A 105 -0.69 12.33 -11.04
CA SER A 105 -0.64 13.61 -10.33
C SER A 105 -1.45 14.70 -11.02
N ASP A 106 -1.81 15.76 -10.30
CA ASP A 106 -2.39 16.95 -10.91
C ASP A 106 -1.33 17.70 -11.73
N LYS A 107 -1.42 17.54 -13.05
CA LYS A 107 -0.53 18.17 -14.04
C LYS A 107 -0.80 19.67 -14.23
N SER A 108 -1.94 20.18 -13.76
CA SER A 108 -2.28 21.60 -13.86
C SER A 108 -1.63 22.46 -12.78
N SER A 109 -1.23 21.82 -11.67
CA SER A 109 -0.59 22.50 -10.56
C SER A 109 0.82 22.99 -10.92
N PRO A 110 1.22 24.20 -10.48
CA PRO A 110 2.61 24.63 -10.56
C PRO A 110 3.52 23.87 -9.59
N TYR A 111 2.96 23.05 -8.69
CA TYR A 111 3.68 22.31 -7.67
C TYR A 111 3.91 20.84 -8.09
N SER A 112 5.02 20.27 -7.62
CA SER A 112 5.42 18.92 -7.98
C SER A 112 4.62 17.85 -7.24
N VAL A 113 4.12 16.84 -7.96
CA VAL A 113 3.55 15.60 -7.39
C VAL A 113 2.29 15.85 -6.53
N MET A 114 1.46 16.80 -6.95
CA MET A 114 0.17 17.08 -6.30
C MET A 114 -0.82 15.93 -6.50
N LEU A 115 -1.71 15.74 -5.53
CA LEU A 115 -2.79 14.76 -5.67
C LEU A 115 -3.61 15.04 -6.94
N PRO A 116 -3.91 14.01 -7.76
CA PRO A 116 -4.79 14.17 -8.92
C PRO A 116 -6.25 14.40 -8.49
N SER A 117 -7.13 14.66 -9.46
CA SER A 117 -8.58 14.59 -9.19
C SER A 117 -9.02 13.15 -8.91
N CYS A 118 -10.23 12.98 -8.37
CA CYS A 118 -10.79 11.64 -8.16
C CYS A 118 -10.91 10.88 -9.49
N GLU A 119 -11.36 11.55 -10.55
CA GLU A 119 -11.54 10.98 -11.88
C GLU A 119 -10.21 10.51 -12.47
N THR A 120 -9.18 11.36 -12.41
CA THR A 120 -7.84 10.99 -12.88
C THR A 120 -7.26 9.82 -12.08
N PHE A 121 -7.47 9.78 -10.75
CA PHE A 121 -7.04 8.63 -9.96
C PHE A 121 -7.83 7.35 -10.33
N GLU A 122 -9.17 7.44 -10.42
CA GLU A 122 -10.08 6.35 -10.78
C GLU A 122 -9.69 5.72 -12.13
N GLU A 123 -9.47 6.55 -13.16
CA GLU A 123 -9.05 6.12 -14.48
C GLU A 123 -7.66 5.46 -14.46
N TYR A 124 -6.70 6.11 -13.79
CA TYR A 124 -5.32 5.63 -13.74
C TYR A 124 -5.21 4.26 -13.08
N VAL A 125 -5.78 4.08 -11.89
CA VAL A 125 -5.71 2.79 -11.18
C VAL A 125 -6.60 1.73 -11.83
N GLY A 126 -7.70 2.14 -12.45
CA GLY A 126 -8.54 1.25 -13.25
C GLY A 126 -7.80 0.60 -14.41
N GLN A 127 -6.96 1.36 -15.13
CA GLN A 127 -6.08 0.85 -16.20
C GLN A 127 -5.04 -0.14 -15.68
N LEU A 128 -4.65 -0.05 -14.40
CA LEU A 128 -3.79 -1.02 -13.73
C LEU A 128 -4.54 -2.27 -13.25
N GLY A 129 -5.84 -2.39 -13.58
CA GLY A 129 -6.69 -3.52 -13.23
C GLY A 129 -7.21 -3.50 -11.79
N ILE A 130 -7.17 -2.34 -11.13
CA ILE A 130 -7.57 -2.18 -9.73
C ILE A 130 -9.05 -1.78 -9.68
N ASP A 131 -9.85 -2.53 -8.93
CA ASP A 131 -11.19 -2.13 -8.51
C ASP A 131 -11.20 -1.86 -7.00
N ASN A 132 -12.36 -1.50 -6.46
CA ASN A 132 -12.49 -1.28 -5.02
C ASN A 132 -12.21 -2.53 -4.17
N ASP A 133 -12.28 -3.75 -4.74
CA ASP A 133 -12.11 -5.05 -4.07
C ASP A 133 -10.70 -5.64 -4.11
N THR A 134 -9.87 -5.17 -5.04
CA THR A 134 -8.46 -5.47 -5.12
C THR A 134 -7.75 -5.11 -3.82
N HIS A 135 -6.82 -5.96 -3.38
CA HIS A 135 -5.81 -5.58 -2.41
C HIS A 135 -4.52 -5.17 -3.13
N VAL A 136 -4.05 -3.95 -2.88
CA VAL A 136 -2.88 -3.38 -3.54
C VAL A 136 -1.66 -3.54 -2.66
N VAL A 137 -0.56 -4.07 -3.22
CA VAL A 137 0.75 -4.11 -2.55
C VAL A 137 1.72 -3.22 -3.32
N VAL A 138 2.14 -2.12 -2.73
CA VAL A 138 3.11 -1.20 -3.35
C VAL A 138 4.52 -1.47 -2.85
N TYR A 139 5.51 -1.37 -3.72
CA TYR A 139 6.92 -1.43 -3.37
C TYR A 139 7.74 -0.40 -4.15
N ASP A 140 8.98 -0.19 -3.77
CA ASP A 140 9.96 0.55 -4.56
C ASP A 140 11.36 -0.08 -4.45
N THR A 141 12.30 0.44 -5.24
CA THR A 141 13.71 0.03 -5.27
C THR A 141 14.56 0.58 -4.10
N TYR A 142 14.01 1.40 -3.20
CA TYR A 142 14.71 1.99 -2.06
C TYR A 142 14.15 1.47 -0.72
N ASN A 143 14.32 0.17 -0.49
CA ASN A 143 13.83 -0.53 0.72
C ASN A 143 12.31 -0.43 0.95
N GLY A 144 11.52 0.03 -0.02
CA GLY A 144 10.06 0.06 0.08
C GLY A 144 9.51 1.17 0.98
N PHE A 145 10.24 2.26 1.23
CA PHE A 145 9.79 3.32 2.14
C PHE A 145 9.94 4.74 1.61
N ARG A 146 10.24 4.91 0.31
CA ARG A 146 10.27 6.26 -0.28
C ARG A 146 8.94 6.57 -0.94
N ILE A 147 8.74 6.06 -2.15
CA ILE A 147 7.66 6.51 -3.04
C ILE A 147 6.50 5.54 -2.96
N SER A 148 6.77 4.28 -2.66
CA SER A 148 5.75 3.31 -2.25
C SER A 148 4.90 3.82 -1.08
N SER A 149 5.48 4.50 -0.07
CA SER A 149 4.70 5.12 1.01
C SER A 149 3.78 6.26 0.52
N ARG A 150 4.19 7.03 -0.51
CA ARG A 150 3.33 8.03 -1.16
C ARG A 150 2.18 7.36 -1.89
N ALA A 151 2.44 6.32 -2.68
CA ALA A 151 1.40 5.57 -3.38
C ALA A 151 0.40 4.95 -2.40
N TRP A 152 0.89 4.29 -1.33
CA TRP A 152 0.05 3.77 -0.24
C TRP A 152 -0.85 4.85 0.37
N TRP A 153 -0.29 6.02 0.68
CA TRP A 153 -1.08 7.13 1.22
C TRP A 153 -2.11 7.65 0.21
N MET A 154 -1.77 7.75 -1.08
CA MET A 154 -2.71 8.17 -2.13
C MET A 154 -3.94 7.26 -2.19
N PHE A 155 -3.76 5.94 -2.21
CA PHE A 155 -4.89 5.00 -2.18
C PHE A 155 -5.81 5.26 -0.98
N ARG A 156 -5.25 5.50 0.21
CA ARG A 156 -6.03 5.80 1.42
C ARG A 156 -6.73 7.16 1.36
N VAL A 157 -6.06 8.19 0.83
CA VAL A 157 -6.69 9.50 0.58
C VAL A 157 -7.88 9.35 -0.35
N PHE A 158 -7.83 8.47 -1.35
CA PHE A 158 -8.95 8.19 -2.24
C PHE A 158 -9.93 7.12 -1.71
N GLY A 159 -9.84 6.75 -0.43
CA GLY A 159 -10.81 5.89 0.26
C GLY A 159 -10.55 4.39 0.13
N HIS A 160 -9.37 3.98 -0.35
CA HIS A 160 -9.01 2.57 -0.51
C HIS A 160 -8.06 2.11 0.59
N GLU A 161 -8.63 1.46 1.60
CA GLU A 161 -7.89 0.97 2.79
C GLU A 161 -7.20 -0.39 2.56
N ARG A 162 -7.55 -1.12 1.48
CA ARG A 162 -6.95 -2.42 1.14
C ARG A 162 -5.61 -2.23 0.44
N VAL A 163 -4.67 -1.55 1.08
CA VAL A 163 -3.36 -1.25 0.53
C VAL A 163 -2.24 -1.46 1.56
N SER A 164 -1.20 -2.18 1.14
CA SER A 164 -0.01 -2.49 1.94
C SER A 164 1.26 -2.03 1.24
N VAL A 165 2.30 -1.75 2.01
CA VAL A 165 3.66 -1.54 1.53
C VAL A 165 4.48 -2.82 1.74
N LEU A 166 5.23 -3.25 0.73
CA LEU A 166 6.15 -4.39 0.84
C LEU A 166 7.36 -4.01 1.68
N GLU A 167 7.48 -4.65 2.85
CA GLU A 167 8.58 -4.40 3.79
C GLU A 167 9.93 -4.72 3.13
N GLY A 168 10.83 -3.72 3.10
CA GLY A 168 12.16 -3.86 2.49
C GLY A 168 12.17 -3.78 0.95
N GLY A 169 11.03 -3.59 0.31
CA GLY A 169 10.89 -3.34 -1.13
C GLY A 169 11.51 -4.41 -2.03
N LEU A 170 11.88 -4.02 -3.25
CA LEU A 170 12.47 -4.93 -4.24
C LEU A 170 13.83 -5.46 -3.78
N THR A 171 14.61 -4.63 -3.08
CA THR A 171 15.92 -5.01 -2.53
C THR A 171 15.82 -6.22 -1.61
N LYS A 172 14.87 -6.18 -0.66
CA LYS A 172 14.65 -7.30 0.26
C LYS A 172 14.07 -8.52 -0.47
N TRP A 173 13.13 -8.32 -1.39
CA TRP A 173 12.55 -9.39 -2.20
C TRP A 173 13.61 -10.24 -2.90
N ILE A 174 14.58 -9.59 -3.56
CA ILE A 174 15.70 -10.25 -4.22
C ILE A 174 16.62 -10.92 -3.19
N SER A 175 16.94 -10.23 -2.08
CA SER A 175 17.84 -10.77 -1.06
C SER A 175 17.29 -12.02 -0.36
N ASP A 176 15.96 -12.14 -0.25
CA ASP A 176 15.28 -13.31 0.31
C ASP A 176 15.18 -14.47 -0.71
N GLY A 177 15.72 -14.30 -1.92
CA GLY A 177 15.80 -15.34 -2.95
C GLY A 177 14.53 -15.51 -3.79
N TYR A 178 13.61 -14.54 -3.77
CA TYR A 178 12.38 -14.60 -4.56
C TYR A 178 12.62 -14.20 -6.02
N GLN A 179 11.86 -14.82 -6.91
CA GLN A 179 12.00 -14.64 -8.35
C GLN A 179 11.54 -13.25 -8.79
N VAL A 180 12.15 -12.78 -9.86
CA VAL A 180 11.84 -11.52 -10.55
C VAL A 180 11.62 -11.82 -12.03
N THR A 181 11.04 -10.89 -12.76
CA THR A 181 10.78 -11.05 -14.19
C THR A 181 10.98 -9.73 -14.94
N SER A 182 11.16 -9.83 -16.25
CA SER A 182 11.03 -8.73 -17.21
C SER A 182 9.72 -8.81 -18.01
N THR A 183 8.90 -9.84 -17.77
CA THR A 183 7.62 -10.06 -18.46
C THR A 183 6.56 -9.12 -17.89
N LEU A 184 6.12 -8.16 -18.71
CA LEU A 184 5.07 -7.22 -18.34
C LEU A 184 3.73 -7.93 -18.12
N PRO A 185 2.95 -7.55 -17.10
CA PRO A 185 1.62 -8.12 -16.88
C PRO A 185 0.64 -7.65 -17.96
N THR A 186 -0.28 -8.53 -18.31
CA THR A 186 -1.50 -8.16 -19.04
C THR A 186 -2.64 -8.07 -18.03
N VAL A 187 -3.13 -6.86 -17.78
CA VAL A 187 -4.26 -6.60 -16.87
C VAL A 187 -5.48 -6.17 -17.69
N ALA A 188 -6.66 -6.65 -17.28
CA ALA A 188 -7.91 -6.12 -17.80
C ALA A 188 -8.27 -4.85 -17.03
N GLU A 189 -8.60 -3.78 -17.74
CA GLU A 189 -9.08 -2.54 -17.14
C GLU A 189 -10.29 -2.81 -16.24
N LYS A 190 -10.31 -2.16 -15.07
CA LYS A 190 -11.39 -2.25 -14.10
C LYS A 190 -11.92 -0.88 -13.74
N LYS A 191 -13.12 -0.87 -13.16
CA LYS A 191 -13.71 0.35 -12.59
C LYS A 191 -13.33 0.47 -11.13
N PHE A 192 -12.71 1.59 -10.80
CA PHE A 192 -12.46 2.03 -9.45
C PHE A 192 -13.36 3.23 -9.12
N LYS A 193 -13.85 3.32 -7.89
CA LYS A 193 -14.58 4.47 -7.38
C LYS A 193 -13.87 5.06 -6.17
N ALA A 194 -13.39 6.29 -6.29
CA ALA A 194 -12.77 7.02 -5.19
C ALA A 194 -13.84 7.54 -4.22
N THR A 195 -13.53 7.46 -2.93
CA THR A 195 -14.29 8.08 -1.84
C THR A 195 -13.30 8.88 -0.99
N PRO A 196 -12.98 10.12 -1.41
CA PRO A 196 -11.85 10.85 -0.84
C PRO A 196 -12.05 11.14 0.65
N ASN A 197 -11.00 10.93 1.43
CA ASN A 197 -10.93 11.25 2.84
C ASN A 197 -10.07 12.51 3.02
N SER A 198 -10.74 13.67 3.10
CA SER A 198 -10.07 14.97 3.28
C SER A 198 -9.26 15.08 4.57
N SER A 199 -9.60 14.30 5.60
CA SER A 199 -8.82 14.31 6.84
C SER A 199 -7.39 13.81 6.64
N LEU A 200 -7.10 13.07 5.55
CA LEU A 200 -5.78 12.50 5.30
C LEU A 200 -4.77 13.44 4.61
N LYS A 201 -5.17 14.68 4.34
CA LYS A 201 -4.33 15.73 3.71
C LYS A 201 -4.52 17.06 4.45
N VAL A 202 -3.62 18.01 4.22
CA VAL A 202 -3.69 19.34 4.84
C VAL A 202 -3.41 20.39 3.77
N GLU A 203 -4.38 21.26 3.53
CA GLU A 203 -4.26 22.29 2.49
C GLU A 203 -3.31 23.42 2.93
N PHE A 204 -2.81 24.17 1.95
CA PHE A 204 -1.90 25.31 2.20
C PHE A 204 -2.49 26.32 3.19
N GLU A 205 -3.77 26.67 3.02
CA GLU A 205 -4.48 27.64 3.86
C GLU A 205 -4.53 27.19 5.32
N GLU A 206 -4.62 25.88 5.58
CA GLU A 206 -4.62 25.32 6.94
C GLU A 206 -3.25 25.50 7.59
N ILE A 207 -2.16 25.17 6.88
CA ILE A 207 -0.80 25.41 7.37
C ILE A 207 -0.52 26.91 7.56
N TYR A 208 -0.98 27.75 6.64
CA TYR A 208 -0.80 29.19 6.72
C TYR A 208 -1.55 29.78 7.93
N ALA A 209 -2.75 29.29 8.25
CA ALA A 209 -3.48 29.69 9.45
C ALA A 209 -2.73 29.29 10.74
N LEU A 210 -2.11 28.10 10.79
CA LEU A 210 -1.26 27.69 11.90
C LEU A 210 -0.12 28.69 12.14
N MET A 211 0.51 29.16 11.07
CA MET A 211 1.57 30.17 11.15
C MET A 211 1.13 31.54 11.64
N LYS A 212 -0.15 31.89 11.49
CA LYS A 212 -0.71 33.17 11.95
C LYS A 212 -1.13 33.17 13.42
N GLY A 213 -0.69 32.19 14.20
CA GLY A 213 -1.00 32.05 15.62
C GLY A 213 -1.99 30.93 15.92
N GLY A 214 -2.27 30.06 14.95
CA GLY A 214 -2.98 28.81 15.21
C GLY A 214 -2.14 27.85 16.06
N LYS A 215 -2.80 26.82 16.58
CA LYS A 215 -2.15 25.76 17.36
C LYS A 215 -2.22 24.45 16.57
N ALA A 216 -1.08 23.78 16.44
CA ALA A 216 -1.00 22.41 15.98
C ALA A 216 -0.34 21.58 17.08
N ASP A 217 -0.73 20.31 17.19
CA ASP A 217 -0.10 19.38 18.14
C ASP A 217 1.37 19.14 17.74
N GLN A 218 1.61 18.82 16.47
CA GLN A 218 2.95 18.63 15.93
C GLN A 218 2.95 18.74 14.40
N LEU A 219 3.94 19.44 13.84
CA LEU A 219 4.29 19.36 12.42
C LEU A 219 5.60 18.59 12.26
N MET A 220 5.65 17.65 11.32
CA MET A 220 6.85 16.86 11.05
C MET A 220 7.32 17.07 9.61
N ASP A 221 8.62 17.35 9.46
CA ASP A 221 9.27 17.48 8.16
C ASP A 221 10.24 16.31 7.95
N SER A 222 10.07 15.60 6.85
CA SER A 222 10.85 14.41 6.50
C SER A 222 12.03 14.70 5.56
N ARG A 223 12.24 15.96 5.14
CA ARG A 223 13.40 16.35 4.32
C ARG A 223 14.70 16.15 5.10
N PRO A 224 15.86 15.98 4.43
CA PRO A 224 17.15 15.87 5.09
C PRO A 224 17.39 17.00 6.11
N ARG A 225 18.14 16.68 7.17
CA ARG A 225 18.48 17.61 8.27
C ARG A 225 18.99 18.94 7.73
N ASP A 226 19.92 18.88 6.79
CA ASP A 226 20.61 20.06 6.30
C ASP A 226 19.68 20.95 5.46
N TRP A 227 18.63 20.36 4.85
CA TRP A 227 17.60 21.12 4.16
C TRP A 227 16.62 21.77 5.14
N PHE A 228 16.27 21.07 6.22
CA PHE A 228 15.41 21.59 7.27
C PHE A 228 16.04 22.80 8.00
N TYR A 229 17.33 22.70 8.31
CA TYR A 229 18.07 23.77 9.00
C TYR A 229 18.74 24.80 8.07
N GLY A 230 18.64 24.63 6.75
CA GLY A 230 19.25 25.56 5.79
C GLY A 230 20.78 25.51 5.74
N MET A 231 21.38 24.37 6.07
CA MET A 231 22.83 24.14 6.12
C MET A 231 23.42 23.68 4.78
N ASP A 232 22.64 22.99 3.94
CA ASP A 232 23.04 22.56 2.60
C ASP A 232 22.09 23.13 1.55
N TYR A 233 22.66 23.62 0.46
CA TYR A 233 21.96 24.28 -0.63
C TYR A 233 22.41 23.64 -1.95
N PRO A 234 21.55 22.87 -2.63
CA PRO A 234 21.83 22.49 -4.01
C PRO A 234 21.85 23.78 -4.84
N GLU A 235 23.02 24.21 -5.33
CA GLU A 235 23.23 25.46 -6.09
C GLU A 235 22.28 25.62 -7.30
N ASN A 236 21.68 24.52 -7.73
CA ASN A 236 20.76 24.37 -8.86
C ASN A 236 19.26 24.44 -8.49
N GLU A 237 18.89 24.62 -7.22
CA GLU A 237 17.50 24.86 -6.83
C GLU A 237 17.18 26.35 -6.70
N LYS A 238 16.04 26.78 -7.27
CA LYS A 238 15.49 28.14 -7.16
C LYS A 238 15.17 28.56 -5.71
N TRP A 239 15.30 27.65 -4.73
CA TRP A 239 14.66 27.76 -3.41
C TRP A 239 15.66 27.63 -2.27
N LYS A 240 15.48 28.46 -1.24
CA LYS A 240 16.29 28.41 -0.02
C LYS A 240 15.81 27.32 0.94
N SER A 241 16.71 26.39 1.28
CA SER A 241 16.53 25.40 2.35
C SER A 241 16.18 26.08 3.68
N TRP A 242 14.95 25.88 4.18
CA TRP A 242 14.41 26.35 5.48
C TRP A 242 13.14 25.55 5.85
N HIS A 243 12.64 25.67 7.08
CA HIS A 243 11.44 24.99 7.59
C HIS A 243 10.28 25.94 7.91
N ILE A 244 9.07 25.38 8.02
CA ILE A 244 7.85 26.12 8.39
C ILE A 244 7.96 26.57 9.85
N PRO A 245 7.81 27.87 10.18
CA PRO A 245 8.06 28.42 11.52
C PRO A 245 6.87 28.18 12.47
N VAL A 246 6.50 26.91 12.63
CA VAL A 246 5.64 26.38 13.69
C VAL A 246 6.46 25.37 14.50
N PRO A 247 6.02 24.90 15.69
CA PRO A 247 6.69 23.83 16.41
C PRO A 247 6.82 22.58 15.50
N SER A 248 7.98 22.45 14.87
CA SER A 248 8.25 21.46 13.84
C SER A 248 9.41 20.59 14.30
N THR A 249 9.21 19.27 14.21
CA THR A 249 10.24 18.29 14.56
C THR A 249 10.79 17.69 13.28
N PHE A 250 12.11 17.76 13.11
CA PHE A 250 12.80 17.00 12.08
C PHE A 250 12.69 15.51 12.41
N LEU A 251 12.14 14.72 11.49
CA LEU A 251 11.88 13.29 11.73
C LEU A 251 13.12 12.41 11.65
N GLY A 252 14.21 12.85 11.01
CA GLY A 252 15.43 12.04 10.87
C GLY A 252 15.16 10.67 10.28
N LEU A 253 15.14 10.55 8.95
CA LEU A 253 15.04 9.25 8.27
C LEU A 253 16.29 8.39 8.55
N SER A 254 16.35 7.77 9.73
CA SER A 254 17.22 6.65 10.02
C SER A 254 16.48 5.36 9.65
N SER A 255 17.21 4.39 9.10
CA SER A 255 16.68 3.06 8.77
C SER A 255 15.99 2.38 9.97
N SER A 256 16.35 2.73 11.20
CA SER A 256 15.75 2.23 12.44
C SER A 256 14.38 2.83 12.80
N MET A 257 14.01 4.02 12.28
CA MET A 257 12.70 4.62 12.57
C MET A 257 11.57 4.08 11.68
N MET A 258 11.91 3.37 10.61
CA MET A 258 10.96 2.83 9.62
C MET A 258 10.50 1.40 9.92
N THR A 259 10.78 0.86 11.11
CA THR A 259 10.19 -0.40 11.58
C THR A 259 8.88 -0.15 12.34
N ASN A 260 7.78 -0.79 11.92
CA ASN A 260 6.45 -0.97 12.54
C ASN A 260 5.73 0.23 13.23
N SER A 261 6.39 1.34 13.56
CA SER A 261 5.84 2.35 14.47
C SER A 261 5.19 3.54 13.76
N LEU A 262 5.66 3.92 12.57
CA LEU A 262 5.12 5.06 11.80
C LEU A 262 3.81 4.75 11.08
N LEU A 263 3.54 3.47 10.79
CA LEU A 263 2.31 3.03 10.11
C LEU A 263 1.30 2.37 11.08
N SER A 264 1.64 2.24 12.36
CA SER A 264 0.71 1.73 13.37
C SER A 264 -0.42 2.74 13.62
N ARG A 265 -1.66 2.27 13.76
CA ARG A 265 -2.87 3.07 13.99
C ARG A 265 -2.79 4.05 15.17
N GLU A 266 -1.81 3.90 16.06
CA GLU A 266 -1.71 4.64 17.31
C GLU A 266 -0.94 5.96 17.21
N LYS A 267 -0.27 6.23 16.08
CA LYS A 267 0.45 7.49 15.89
C LYS A 267 -0.08 8.19 14.65
N ASN A 268 -0.87 9.24 14.88
CA ASN A 268 -1.27 10.24 13.88
C ASN A 268 -0.03 11.01 13.38
N CYS A 269 0.90 10.32 12.74
CA CYS A 269 2.07 10.91 12.11
C CYS A 269 1.69 11.33 10.69
N TRP A 270 1.38 12.62 10.54
CA TRP A 270 1.21 13.25 9.25
C TRP A 270 2.58 13.33 8.55
N LEU A 271 2.78 12.50 7.53
CA LEU A 271 3.89 12.69 6.60
C LEU A 271 3.57 13.94 5.76
N CYS A 272 4.17 15.07 6.10
CA CYS A 272 4.09 16.28 5.27
C CYS A 272 4.98 16.09 4.03
N LEU A 273 4.41 15.45 2.99
CA LEU A 273 5.02 15.41 1.66
C LEU A 273 4.58 16.65 0.89
N ARG A 274 5.39 17.71 0.98
CA ARG A 274 5.34 18.97 0.20
C ARG A 274 3.95 19.51 -0.08
N GLU A 275 3.42 20.31 0.86
CA GLU A 275 2.38 21.31 0.59
C GLU A 275 2.69 22.55 1.43
N THR A 276 3.54 23.47 0.94
CA THR A 276 3.42 24.90 1.26
C THR A 276 4.26 25.78 0.33
N ASP A 277 3.61 26.66 -0.43
CA ASP A 277 4.26 27.74 -1.20
C ASP A 277 3.49 29.07 -1.00
N ARG A 278 3.74 29.77 0.10
CA ARG A 278 3.88 31.25 0.14
C ARG A 278 4.72 31.63 1.37
N PHE A 279 6.00 31.98 1.17
CA PHE A 279 6.74 32.71 2.20
C PHE A 279 7.19 34.08 1.70
N ILE A 280 6.47 35.08 2.23
CA ILE A 280 6.81 36.49 2.20
C ILE A 280 8.04 36.68 3.10
N LYS A 281 9.03 37.43 2.61
CA LYS A 281 10.19 37.90 3.38
C LYS A 281 9.76 38.44 4.75
N PRO A 282 10.37 38.00 5.87
CA PRO A 282 10.52 38.88 7.01
C PRO A 282 11.53 39.97 6.63
N ASN A 283 11.21 41.22 6.97
CA ASN A 283 12.13 42.35 6.85
C ASN A 283 13.46 42.09 7.57
#